data_AF-A0A7Y2KFV9-F1
#
_entry.id   AF-A0A7Y2KFV9-F1
#
_cell.length_a   1.000
_cell.length_b   1.000
_cell.length_c   1.000
_cell.angle_alpha   90.00
_cell.angle_beta   90.00
_cell.angle_gamma   90.00
#
_symmetry.space_group_name_H-M   'P 1'
#
loop_
_entity.id
_entity.type
_entity.pdbx_description
1 polymer ?
#
loop_
_entity_poly.entity_id
_entity_poly.type
_entity_poly.pdbx_seq_one_letter_code
_entity_poly.pdbx_strand_id
1 'polypeptide(L)'
;LTFEVQDQMAGVFGYRDRGRDLAMERFMRTYYMNAAITVNLAEEVLEQVDRYLIEGFRKPLYSLQKKKIDGVGVLYKGKLSPLPGVSFPKEPLRILEFFRAMQKTHSVPTALAKKNIQRSLSALGPEFPRDPQATKLFLSILSDHDHLRETLLAMHECRFLGRYIPEFAPLSFRVQRDIYHVYTVDIHLILAASILPVLGEKSGRTEEEEEFLAIYRTIPRKDLLALAILCHDIGKGKGHGHSRIGAEIVGHVGERMGLSLSEIDDLVFLVEHHLLMAHVSQRRDMHDIELIIGFCETVKTPARLDMLYLLTYADLRAVGPEVWSQWKAMLLLELYEKAKNVLETGKLKRPFEERARQRR
;
A
#
# COMPACT_ATOMS: atom_id res chain seq x y z
N LEU A 1 23.14 -6.39 1.08
CA LEU A 1 23.58 -7.73 1.52
C LEU A 1 23.03 -8.74 0.52
N THR A 2 23.86 -9.49 -0.20
CA THR A 2 23.36 -10.55 -1.09
C THR A 2 22.73 -11.68 -0.26
N PHE A 3 21.86 -12.51 -0.84
CA PHE A 3 21.21 -13.62 -0.12
C PHE A 3 22.22 -14.56 0.56
N GLU A 4 23.33 -14.85 -0.11
CA GLU A 4 24.42 -15.67 0.40
C GLU A 4 25.03 -15.09 1.69
N VAL A 5 25.28 -13.77 1.70
CA VAL A 5 25.79 -13.08 2.89
C VAL A 5 24.75 -13.06 4.00
N GLN A 6 23.46 -12.92 3.67
CA GLN A 6 22.39 -12.94 4.66
C GLN A 6 22.27 -14.30 5.35
N ASP A 7 22.38 -15.41 4.61
CA ASP A 7 22.38 -16.78 5.15
C ASP A 7 23.57 -17.01 6.09
N GLN A 8 24.78 -16.61 5.66
CA GLN A 8 25.99 -16.72 6.49
C GLN A 8 25.86 -15.91 7.78
N MET A 9 25.41 -14.66 7.69
CA MET A 9 25.23 -13.79 8.85
C MET A 9 24.16 -14.33 9.81
N ALA A 10 23.06 -14.88 9.29
CA ALA A 10 22.04 -15.51 10.13
C ALA A 10 22.65 -16.62 11.00
N GLY A 11 23.53 -17.46 10.43
CA GLY A 11 24.28 -18.47 11.17
C GLY A 11 25.22 -17.89 12.23
N VAL A 12 26.01 -16.86 11.87
CA VAL A 12 26.94 -16.17 12.79
C VAL A 12 26.21 -15.56 13.99
N PHE A 13 25.04 -14.95 13.78
CA PHE A 13 24.21 -14.38 14.84
C PHE A 13 23.31 -15.42 15.55
N GLY A 14 23.47 -16.71 15.26
CA GLY A 14 22.79 -17.80 15.96
C GLY A 14 21.31 -17.98 15.61
N TYR A 15 20.84 -17.43 14.49
CA TYR A 15 19.49 -17.66 14.01
C TYR A 15 19.37 -19.10 13.48
N ARG A 16 18.23 -19.71 13.78
CA ARG A 16 17.84 -21.05 13.31
C ARG A 16 16.44 -20.99 12.74
N ASP A 17 16.14 -21.91 11.83
CA ASP A 17 14.80 -22.08 11.29
C ASP A 17 13.82 -22.43 12.43
N ARG A 18 12.62 -21.87 12.35
CA ARG A 18 11.52 -22.19 13.29
C ARG A 18 10.27 -22.51 12.49
N GLY A 19 10.05 -23.80 12.24
CA GLY A 19 8.96 -24.26 11.38
C GLY A 19 9.13 -23.70 9.97
N ARG A 20 8.27 -22.75 9.59
CA ARG A 20 8.27 -22.11 8.26
C ARG A 20 9.04 -20.79 8.20
N ASP A 21 9.40 -20.21 9.34
CA ASP A 21 10.18 -18.97 9.37
C ASP A 21 11.68 -19.31 9.24
N LEU A 22 12.26 -18.97 8.09
CA LEU A 22 13.66 -19.22 7.78
C LEU A 22 14.59 -18.40 8.68
N ALA A 23 15.75 -18.95 9.05
CA ALA A 23 16.76 -18.29 9.87
C ALA A 23 17.16 -16.92 9.31
N MET A 24 17.38 -16.86 7.98
CA MET A 24 17.71 -15.64 7.25
C MET A 24 16.58 -14.61 7.31
N GLU A 25 15.31 -14.99 7.12
CA GLU A 25 14.18 -14.05 7.20
C GLU A 25 14.03 -13.48 8.62
N ARG A 26 14.23 -14.32 9.65
CA ARG A 26 14.22 -13.91 11.05
C ARG A 26 15.38 -12.97 11.40
N PHE A 27 16.57 -13.25 10.88
CA PHE A 27 17.75 -12.39 11.02
C PHE A 27 17.49 -11.04 10.36
N MET A 28 17.06 -11.04 9.10
CA MET A 28 16.83 -9.81 8.34
C MET A 28 15.69 -8.97 8.92
N ARG A 29 14.64 -9.60 9.46
CA ARG A 29 13.60 -8.89 10.22
C ARG A 29 14.18 -8.10 11.40
N THR A 30 15.09 -8.73 12.15
CA THR A 30 15.75 -8.08 13.29
C THR A 30 16.71 -6.98 12.83
N TYR A 31 17.44 -7.20 11.73
CA TYR A 31 18.29 -6.20 11.10
C TYR A 31 17.48 -4.94 10.72
N TYR A 32 16.40 -5.08 9.94
CA TYR A 32 15.59 -3.95 9.49
C TYR A 32 14.91 -3.22 10.66
N MET A 33 14.44 -3.96 11.68
CA MET A 33 13.91 -3.36 12.90
C MET A 33 14.96 -2.49 13.60
N ASN A 34 16.19 -2.98 13.78
CA ASN A 34 17.27 -2.22 14.41
C ASN A 34 17.73 -1.03 13.56
N ALA A 35 17.79 -1.20 12.24
CA ALA A 35 18.08 -0.11 11.31
C ALA A 35 17.04 1.02 11.43
N ALA A 36 15.75 0.67 11.45
CA ALA A 36 14.66 1.63 11.64
C ALA A 36 14.76 2.34 13.00
N ILE A 37 15.07 1.63 14.09
CA ILE A 37 15.28 2.25 15.41
C ILE A 37 16.44 3.26 15.36
N THR A 38 17.53 2.88 14.69
CA THR A 38 18.74 3.71 14.59
C THR A 38 18.46 5.00 13.82
N VAL A 39 17.81 4.90 12.66
CA VAL A 39 17.42 6.06 11.85
C VAL A 39 16.49 6.98 12.62
N ASN A 40 15.45 6.45 13.27
CA ASN A 40 14.51 7.25 14.07
C ASN A 40 15.20 7.98 15.23
N LEU A 41 16.15 7.34 15.92
CA LEU A 41 16.91 7.97 16.98
C LEU A 41 17.82 9.08 16.44
N ALA A 42 18.49 8.85 15.31
CA ALA A 42 19.32 9.87 14.66
C ALA A 42 18.49 11.09 14.23
N GLU A 43 17.30 10.88 13.63
CA GLU A 43 16.37 11.96 13.30
C GLU A 43 15.92 12.76 14.54
N GLU A 44 15.61 12.08 15.64
CA GLU A 44 15.22 12.74 16.89
C GLU A 44 16.35 13.62 17.44
N VAL A 45 17.59 13.13 17.44
CA VAL A 45 18.77 13.87 17.90
C VAL A 45 19.05 15.07 16.99
N LEU A 46 19.03 14.88 15.66
CA LEU A 46 19.25 15.98 14.71
C LEU A 46 18.19 17.08 14.86
N GLU A 47 16.92 16.71 15.07
CA GLU A 47 15.86 17.70 15.27
C GLU A 47 15.96 18.43 16.63
N GLN A 48 16.52 17.79 17.66
CA GLN A 48 16.84 18.46 18.93
C GLN A 48 17.99 19.45 18.76
N VAL A 49 19.06 19.05 18.07
CA VAL A 49 20.22 19.91 17.78
C VAL A 49 19.81 21.11 16.93
N ASP A 50 19.02 20.91 15.88
CA ASP A 50 18.50 22.01 15.03
C ASP A 50 17.72 23.04 15.85
N ARG A 51 16.86 22.60 16.79
CA ARG A 51 16.14 23.50 17.68
C ARG A 51 17.09 24.31 18.55
N TYR A 52 18.05 23.66 19.19
CA TYR A 52 19.02 24.30 20.08
C TYR A 52 19.93 25.30 19.34
N LEU A 53 20.44 24.93 18.16
CA LEU A 53 21.29 25.79 17.35
C LEU A 53 20.54 27.01 16.80
N ILE A 54 19.27 26.85 16.40
CA ILE A 54 18.44 27.97 15.94
C ILE A 54 18.12 28.94 17.08
N GLU A 55 17.81 28.42 18.28
CA GLU A 55 17.56 29.23 19.47
C GLU A 55 18.82 29.96 19.98
N GLY A 56 20.01 29.36 19.80
CA GLY A 56 21.28 29.93 20.24
C GLY A 56 21.92 30.99 19.33
N PHE A 57 21.53 31.09 18.04
CA PHE A 57 22.29 31.88 17.04
C PHE A 57 21.53 32.92 16.19
N ARG A 58 20.26 33.30 16.45
CA ARG A 58 19.61 34.37 15.63
C ARG A 58 18.83 35.50 16.33
N LYS A 59 19.25 36.72 15.94
CA LYS A 59 18.56 38.03 15.90
C LYS A 59 17.21 37.98 15.14
N PRO A 60 16.28 38.94 15.38
CA PRO A 60 14.83 38.81 15.16
C PRO A 60 14.33 39.12 13.72
N LEU A 61 15.05 38.75 12.66
CA LEU A 61 14.73 39.21 11.28
C LEU A 61 14.34 38.13 10.25
N TYR A 62 14.20 36.86 10.65
CA TYR A 62 13.65 35.82 9.76
C TYR A 62 12.60 34.97 10.48
N SER A 63 11.46 35.58 10.83
CA SER A 63 10.28 34.79 11.20
C SER A 63 9.62 34.24 9.93
N LEU A 64 10.12 33.12 9.42
CA LEU A 64 9.31 32.28 8.54
C LEU A 64 8.04 31.94 9.32
N GLN A 65 6.88 32.44 8.85
CA GLN A 65 5.61 32.35 9.56
C GLN A 65 5.25 30.88 9.79
N LYS A 66 5.09 30.51 11.07
CA LYS A 66 4.45 29.25 11.45
C LYS A 66 3.02 29.29 10.93
N LYS A 67 2.65 28.37 10.04
CA LYS A 67 1.28 28.26 9.52
C LYS A 67 0.48 27.33 10.43
N LYS A 68 -0.62 27.82 11.00
CA LYS A 68 -1.59 26.95 11.68
C LYS A 68 -2.40 26.22 10.62
N ILE A 69 -2.53 24.91 10.77
CA ILE A 69 -3.37 24.07 9.91
C ILE A 69 -4.62 23.74 10.72
N ASP A 70 -5.75 24.33 10.32
CA ASP A 70 -7.14 24.19 10.80
C ASP A 70 -7.34 23.30 12.05
N GLY A 71 -6.89 23.78 13.21
CA GLY A 71 -7.12 23.08 14.49
C GLY A 71 -6.36 21.76 14.68
N VAL A 72 -5.48 21.38 13.75
CA VAL A 72 -4.74 20.11 13.76
C VAL A 72 -3.28 20.30 14.19
N GLY A 73 -2.59 21.30 13.63
CA GLY A 73 -1.16 21.43 13.86
C GLY A 73 -0.53 22.75 13.44
N VAL A 74 0.77 22.83 13.66
CA VAL A 74 1.64 23.92 13.25
C VAL A 74 2.63 23.40 12.23
N LEU A 75 2.59 23.95 11.02
CA LEU A 75 3.53 23.66 9.94
C LEU A 75 4.70 24.65 10.01
N TYR A 76 5.92 24.10 10.04
CA TYR A 76 7.16 24.88 10.02
C TYR A 76 8.24 24.12 9.25
N LYS A 77 8.80 24.74 8.20
CA LYS A 77 9.84 24.16 7.34
C LYS A 77 9.51 22.73 6.84
N GLY A 78 8.29 22.54 6.34
CA GLY A 78 7.85 21.23 5.83
C GLY A 78 7.59 20.17 6.91
N LYS A 79 7.71 20.52 8.21
CA LYS A 79 7.40 19.63 9.32
C LYS A 79 6.11 20.04 10.03
N LEU A 80 5.24 19.08 10.31
CA LEU A 80 3.99 19.28 11.04
C LEU A 80 4.14 18.84 12.50
N SER A 81 3.78 19.72 13.43
CA SER A 81 3.66 19.42 14.86
C SER A 81 2.21 19.51 15.32
N PRO A 82 1.76 18.67 16.27
CA PRO A 82 0.43 18.82 16.86
C PRO A 82 0.30 20.17 17.58
N LEU A 83 -0.92 20.70 17.68
CA LEU A 83 -1.17 21.90 18.46
C LEU A 83 -0.85 21.68 19.96
N PRO A 84 -0.39 22.72 20.68
CA PRO A 84 -0.25 22.66 22.13
C PRO A 84 -1.57 22.28 22.80
N GLY A 85 -1.53 21.37 23.77
CA GLY A 85 -2.70 20.92 24.52
C GLY A 85 -3.50 19.77 23.89
N VAL A 86 -3.21 19.40 22.63
CA VAL A 86 -3.84 18.21 22.01
C VAL A 86 -3.41 16.95 22.75
N SER A 87 -4.39 16.12 23.10
CA SER A 87 -4.17 14.84 23.77
C SER A 87 -4.78 13.72 22.92
N PHE A 88 -3.96 13.04 22.13
CA PHE A 88 -4.41 11.91 21.32
C PHE A 88 -5.13 10.79 22.10
N PRO A 89 -4.78 10.47 23.36
CA PRO A 89 -5.56 9.52 24.15
C PRO A 89 -7.00 9.98 24.44
N LYS A 90 -7.23 11.30 24.57
CA LYS A 90 -8.56 11.88 24.81
C LYS A 90 -9.32 12.13 23.52
N GLU A 91 -8.61 12.42 22.44
CA GLU A 91 -9.16 12.69 21.11
C GLU A 91 -8.49 11.81 20.04
N PRO A 92 -8.75 10.49 20.01
CA PRO A 92 -8.14 9.55 19.04
C PRO A 92 -8.22 9.96 17.57
N LEU A 93 -9.34 10.55 17.15
CA LEU A 93 -9.56 11.01 15.77
C LEU A 93 -8.51 12.04 15.33
N ARG A 94 -7.93 12.82 16.27
CA ARG A 94 -6.87 13.80 15.98
C ARG A 94 -5.64 13.17 15.36
N ILE A 95 -5.38 11.88 15.58
CA ILE A 95 -4.26 11.18 14.93
C ILE A 95 -4.50 11.08 13.42
N LEU A 96 -5.70 10.67 13.00
CA LEU A 96 -6.08 10.58 11.59
C LEU A 96 -6.18 11.97 10.95
N GLU A 97 -6.75 12.95 11.65
CA GLU A 97 -6.77 14.35 11.19
C GLU A 97 -5.35 14.90 11.00
N PHE A 98 -4.42 14.55 11.91
CA PHE A 98 -3.01 14.92 11.79
C PHE A 98 -2.37 14.34 10.53
N PHE A 99 -2.56 13.04 10.24
CA PHE A 99 -2.08 12.45 9.00
C PHE A 99 -2.76 13.04 7.76
N ARG A 100 -4.05 13.34 7.82
CA ARG A 100 -4.76 13.99 6.71
C ARG A 100 -4.24 15.41 6.45
N ALA A 101 -3.97 16.18 7.50
CA ALA A 101 -3.35 17.49 7.39
C ALA A 101 -1.92 17.40 6.85
N MET A 102 -1.17 16.38 7.28
CA MET A 102 0.16 16.09 6.76
C MET A 102 0.14 15.83 5.26
N GLN A 103 -0.77 14.96 4.81
CA GLN A 103 -1.00 14.65 3.40
C GLN A 103 -1.28 15.91 2.58
N LYS A 104 -2.27 16.72 2.98
CA LYS A 104 -2.67 17.95 2.28
C LYS A 104 -1.61 19.05 2.25
N THR A 105 -0.60 18.98 3.10
CA THR A 105 0.44 20.00 3.22
C THR A 105 1.81 19.53 2.72
N HIS A 106 1.87 18.32 2.16
CA HIS A 106 3.11 17.66 1.69
C HIS A 106 4.21 17.71 2.76
N SER A 107 3.81 17.55 4.01
CA SER A 107 4.71 17.68 5.16
C SER A 107 5.10 16.32 5.72
N VAL A 108 6.03 16.33 6.68
CA VAL A 108 6.42 15.16 7.47
C VAL A 108 6.19 15.44 8.96
N PRO A 109 5.94 14.42 9.80
CA PRO A 109 5.76 14.65 11.23
C PRO A 109 7.10 15.04 11.87
N THR A 110 7.07 15.93 12.85
CA THR A 110 8.23 16.13 13.74
C THR A 110 8.53 14.88 14.54
N ALA A 111 9.79 14.71 14.98
CA ALA A 111 10.17 13.61 15.86
C ALA A 111 9.31 13.57 17.14
N LEU A 112 8.97 14.76 17.68
CA LEU A 112 8.07 14.88 18.83
C LEU A 112 6.64 14.41 18.48
N ALA A 113 6.12 14.76 17.30
CA ALA A 113 4.81 14.28 16.85
C ALA A 113 4.79 12.75 16.74
N LYS A 114 5.79 12.14 16.08
CA LYS A 114 5.93 10.67 15.97
C LYS A 114 5.86 10.01 17.35
N LYS A 115 6.67 10.50 18.30
CA LYS A 115 6.73 10.00 19.68
C LYS A 115 5.42 10.15 20.45
N ASN A 116 4.75 11.30 20.30
CA ASN A 116 3.47 11.55 20.94
C ASN A 116 2.38 10.62 20.41
N ILE A 117 2.32 10.39 19.09
CA ILE A 117 1.40 9.43 18.47
C ILE A 117 1.69 8.02 19.01
N GLN A 118 2.94 7.55 18.90
CA GLN A 118 3.34 6.21 19.35
C GLN A 118 2.97 5.92 20.82
N ARG A 119 3.23 6.87 21.73
CA ARG A 119 2.89 6.74 23.16
C ARG A 119 1.38 6.65 23.40
N SER A 120 0.59 7.26 22.52
CA SER A 120 -0.86 7.33 22.65
C SER A 120 -1.58 6.10 22.08
N LEU A 121 -0.91 5.28 21.27
CA LEU A 121 -1.53 4.12 20.60
C LEU A 121 -2.07 3.06 21.57
N SER A 122 -1.48 2.94 22.76
CA SER A 122 -1.96 2.02 23.80
C SER A 122 -3.33 2.39 24.35
N ALA A 123 -3.69 3.67 24.30
CA ALA A 123 -4.99 4.17 24.73
C ALA A 123 -6.09 4.03 23.66
N LEU A 124 -5.71 3.78 22.40
CA LEU A 124 -6.68 3.45 21.37
C LEU A 124 -7.28 2.09 21.73
N GLY A 125 -8.57 2.02 22.02
CA GLY A 125 -9.28 0.77 22.29
C GLY A 125 -9.51 -0.07 21.02
N PRO A 126 -9.95 -1.33 21.14
CA PRO A 126 -10.35 -2.16 20.00
C PRO A 126 -11.55 -1.59 19.23
N GLU A 127 -12.32 -0.69 19.84
CA GLU A 127 -13.46 -0.02 19.19
C GLU A 127 -13.05 1.13 18.25
N PHE A 128 -11.82 1.64 18.33
CA PHE A 128 -11.40 2.79 17.51
C PHE A 128 -11.49 2.52 16.00
N PRO A 129 -11.05 1.34 15.47
CA PRO A 129 -11.26 1.01 14.07
C PRO A 129 -12.74 0.77 13.66
N ARG A 130 -13.67 0.72 14.62
CA ARG A 130 -15.13 0.63 14.38
C ARG A 130 -15.83 1.98 14.39
N ASP A 131 -15.13 3.05 14.77
CA ASP A 131 -15.68 4.39 14.71
C ASP A 131 -15.89 4.79 13.24
N PRO A 132 -17.13 5.07 12.79
CA PRO A 132 -17.39 5.46 11.40
C PRO A 132 -16.64 6.72 10.96
N GLN A 133 -16.32 7.64 11.88
CA GLN A 133 -15.52 8.82 11.57
C GLN A 133 -14.05 8.46 11.35
N ALA A 134 -13.51 7.52 12.13
CA ALA A 134 -12.17 7.01 11.92
C ALA A 134 -12.06 6.28 10.56
N THR A 135 -13.01 5.39 10.26
CA THR A 135 -13.07 4.74 8.94
C THR A 135 -13.14 5.76 7.82
N LYS A 136 -14.06 6.74 7.91
CA LYS A 136 -14.21 7.78 6.88
C LYS A 136 -12.92 8.56 6.66
N LEU A 137 -12.23 8.96 7.74
CA LEU A 137 -10.95 9.66 7.63
C LEU A 137 -9.87 8.77 7.00
N PHE A 138 -9.74 7.52 7.45
CA PHE A 138 -8.75 6.59 6.91
C PHE A 138 -8.99 6.30 5.42
N LEU A 139 -10.22 5.99 5.02
CA LEU A 139 -10.58 5.80 3.61
C LEU A 139 -10.39 7.08 2.80
N SER A 140 -10.64 8.26 3.37
CA SER A 140 -10.38 9.53 2.69
C SER A 140 -8.89 9.77 2.42
N ILE A 141 -8.01 9.29 3.31
CA ILE A 141 -6.56 9.32 3.11
C ILE A 141 -6.20 8.41 1.93
N LEU A 142 -6.71 7.17 1.93
CA LEU A 142 -6.46 6.20 0.86
C LEU A 142 -6.98 6.64 -0.51
N SER A 143 -8.12 7.33 -0.57
CA SER A 143 -8.69 7.82 -1.84
C SER A 143 -7.96 9.02 -2.43
N ASP A 144 -7.24 9.77 -1.60
CA ASP A 144 -6.55 10.98 -2.03
C ASP A 144 -5.20 10.58 -2.62
N HIS A 145 -4.97 10.97 -3.87
CA HIS A 145 -3.79 10.55 -4.61
C HIS A 145 -2.53 11.29 -4.14
N ASP A 146 -2.72 12.50 -3.64
CA ASP A 146 -1.66 13.41 -3.31
C ASP A 146 -0.93 12.98 -2.03
N HIS A 147 0.40 12.87 -2.09
CA HIS A 147 1.30 12.55 -0.95
C HIS A 147 0.91 11.28 -0.15
N LEU A 148 0.23 10.31 -0.79
CA LEU A 148 -0.29 9.10 -0.11
C LEU A 148 0.83 8.23 0.45
N ARG A 149 1.90 8.03 -0.34
CA ARG A 149 3.02 7.17 0.02
C ARG A 149 3.67 7.61 1.33
N GLU A 150 4.04 8.88 1.39
CA GLU A 150 4.67 9.50 2.55
C GLU A 150 3.74 9.48 3.76
N THR A 151 2.43 9.61 3.53
CA THR A 151 1.39 9.49 4.56
C THR A 151 1.31 8.09 5.15
N LEU A 152 1.24 7.06 4.32
CA LEU A 152 1.22 5.66 4.76
C LEU A 152 2.53 5.26 5.45
N LEU A 153 3.68 5.71 4.94
CA LEU A 153 4.98 5.50 5.59
C LEU A 153 5.02 6.16 6.98
N ALA A 154 4.56 7.42 7.11
CA ALA A 154 4.49 8.08 8.40
C ALA A 154 3.55 7.37 9.38
N MET A 155 2.39 6.89 8.92
CA MET A 155 1.49 6.06 9.73
C MET A 155 2.15 4.76 10.18
N HIS A 156 2.93 4.12 9.30
CA HIS A 156 3.67 2.90 9.60
C HIS A 156 4.79 3.13 10.62
N GLU A 157 5.61 4.15 10.42
CA GLU A 157 6.68 4.55 11.34
C GLU A 157 6.13 4.91 12.73
N CYS A 158 4.97 5.56 12.77
CA CYS A 158 4.27 5.85 14.02
C CYS A 158 3.63 4.59 14.66
N ARG A 159 3.71 3.42 14.01
CA ARG A 159 3.03 2.15 14.37
C ARG A 159 1.50 2.24 14.31
N PHE A 160 0.97 3.31 13.73
CA PHE A 160 -0.46 3.56 13.65
C PHE A 160 -1.14 2.57 12.71
N LEU A 161 -0.56 2.26 11.53
CA LEU A 161 -1.14 1.27 10.60
C LEU A 161 -1.36 -0.08 11.29
N GLY A 162 -0.33 -0.61 11.96
CA GLY A 162 -0.43 -1.86 12.70
C GLY A 162 -1.32 -1.79 13.95
N ARG A 163 -1.64 -0.60 14.46
CA ARG A 163 -2.63 -0.44 15.54
C ARG A 163 -4.06 -0.39 15.01
N TYR A 164 -4.25 0.26 13.85
CA TYR A 164 -5.53 0.48 13.20
C TYR A 164 -6.03 -0.75 12.43
N ILE A 165 -5.11 -1.45 11.76
CA ILE A 165 -5.29 -2.77 11.13
C ILE A 165 -4.33 -3.74 11.83
N PRO A 166 -4.74 -4.37 12.95
CA PRO A 166 -3.88 -5.27 13.73
C PRO A 166 -3.22 -6.38 12.91
N GLU A 167 -3.88 -6.84 11.86
CA GLU A 167 -3.42 -7.91 10.96
C GLU A 167 -2.25 -7.47 10.07
N PHE A 168 -2.00 -6.16 9.94
CA PHE A 168 -0.84 -5.60 9.25
C PHE A 168 0.44 -5.65 10.13
N ALA A 169 0.31 -5.58 11.46
CA ALA A 169 1.47 -5.53 12.36
C ALA A 169 2.44 -6.72 12.23
N PRO A 170 1.99 -7.99 12.06
CA PRO A 170 2.88 -9.13 11.85
C PRO A 170 3.74 -9.04 10.58
N LEU A 171 3.36 -8.22 9.60
CA LEU A 171 4.08 -8.02 8.33
C LEU A 171 5.22 -7.02 8.47
N SER A 172 5.28 -6.27 9.58
CA SER A 172 6.31 -5.26 9.83
C SER A 172 7.70 -5.89 9.82
N PHE A 173 8.58 -5.34 8.96
CA PHE A 173 9.94 -5.82 8.70
C PHE A 173 10.02 -7.28 8.23
N ARG A 174 8.92 -7.88 7.77
CA ARG A 174 8.92 -9.27 7.28
C ARG A 174 9.63 -9.31 5.93
N VAL A 175 10.78 -9.97 5.89
CA VAL A 175 11.49 -10.28 4.65
C VAL A 175 10.93 -11.57 4.08
N GLN A 176 10.87 -11.64 2.76
CA GLN A 176 10.59 -12.89 2.05
C GLN A 176 11.80 -13.25 1.21
N ARG A 177 12.18 -14.51 1.27
CA ARG A 177 13.21 -15.05 0.38
C ARG A 177 12.62 -15.26 -1.02
N ASP A 178 12.54 -14.18 -1.78
CA ASP A 178 12.18 -14.18 -3.20
C ASP A 178 13.17 -13.28 -3.94
N ILE A 179 13.69 -13.78 -5.06
CA ILE A 179 14.68 -13.10 -5.90
C ILE A 179 14.16 -11.77 -6.49
N TYR A 180 12.84 -11.59 -6.53
CA TYR A 180 12.23 -10.39 -7.08
C TYR A 180 11.89 -9.34 -6.02
N HIS A 181 11.54 -9.74 -4.80
CA HIS A 181 11.10 -8.82 -3.75
C HIS A 181 12.30 -8.11 -3.10
N VAL A 182 12.48 -6.83 -3.41
CA VAL A 182 13.56 -6.01 -2.84
C VAL A 182 13.16 -5.40 -1.49
N TYR A 183 11.87 -5.28 -1.23
CA TYR A 183 11.30 -4.66 -0.03
C TYR A 183 10.77 -5.70 0.97
N THR A 184 10.73 -5.33 2.26
CA THR A 184 9.94 -6.06 3.25
C THR A 184 8.44 -5.97 2.91
N VAL A 185 7.65 -6.95 3.33
CA VAL A 185 6.22 -7.06 2.96
C VAL A 185 5.44 -5.79 3.28
N ASP A 186 5.62 -5.24 4.48
CA ASP A 186 5.01 -3.97 4.91
C ASP A 186 5.32 -2.81 3.96
N ILE A 187 6.59 -2.64 3.58
CA ILE A 187 7.01 -1.56 2.68
C ILE A 187 6.49 -1.80 1.27
N HIS A 188 6.54 -3.04 0.78
CA HIS A 188 5.98 -3.41 -0.51
C HIS A 188 4.48 -3.07 -0.60
N LEU A 189 3.69 -3.44 0.42
CA LEU A 189 2.25 -3.13 0.49
C LEU A 189 1.96 -1.63 0.44
N ILE A 190 2.74 -0.82 1.17
CA ILE A 190 2.61 0.64 1.17
C ILE A 190 2.98 1.23 -0.20
N LEU A 191 4.05 0.74 -0.82
CA LEU A 191 4.46 1.18 -2.15
C LEU A 191 3.42 0.81 -3.20
N ALA A 192 2.91 -0.43 -3.20
CA ALA A 192 1.88 -0.91 -4.11
C ALA A 192 0.62 -0.03 -4.04
N ALA A 193 0.12 0.24 -2.83
CA ALA A 193 -1.07 1.07 -2.63
C ALA A 193 -0.90 2.52 -3.15
N SER A 194 0.35 2.97 -3.33
CA SER A 194 0.68 4.31 -3.79
C SER A 194 0.96 4.41 -5.29
N ILE A 195 1.07 3.29 -6.03
CA ILE A 195 1.45 3.30 -7.45
C ILE A 195 0.41 4.03 -8.31
N LEU A 196 -0.87 3.69 -8.17
CA LEU A 196 -1.95 4.24 -9.01
C LEU A 196 -2.15 5.75 -8.79
N PRO A 197 -2.21 6.25 -7.53
CA PRO A 197 -2.16 7.68 -7.24
C PRO A 197 -1.09 8.48 -8.00
N VAL A 198 0.15 8.01 -7.95
CA VAL A 198 1.32 8.71 -8.51
C VAL A 198 1.25 8.84 -10.03
N LEU A 199 0.51 7.96 -10.72
CA LEU A 199 0.27 8.09 -12.16
C LEU A 199 -0.43 9.40 -12.51
N GLY A 200 -1.26 9.97 -11.64
CA GLY A 200 -1.91 11.25 -11.91
C GLY A 200 -0.95 12.44 -11.99
N GLU A 201 0.18 12.36 -11.28
CA GLU A 201 1.14 13.45 -11.09
C GLU A 201 2.37 13.32 -11.99
N LYS A 202 2.64 12.11 -12.49
CA LYS A 202 3.82 11.79 -13.28
C LYS A 202 3.78 12.51 -14.64
N SER A 203 4.84 13.27 -14.93
CA SER A 203 5.14 13.79 -16.28
C SER A 203 5.85 12.74 -17.12
N GLY A 204 5.63 12.75 -18.44
CA GLY A 204 6.28 11.79 -19.36
C GLY A 204 5.84 10.34 -19.16
N ARG A 205 4.53 10.12 -18.99
CA ARG A 205 3.94 8.76 -18.86
C ARG A 205 4.06 7.98 -20.16
N THR A 206 4.22 6.66 -20.04
CA THR A 206 4.15 5.76 -21.20
C THR A 206 2.71 5.60 -21.66
N GLU A 207 2.49 5.04 -22.85
CA GLU A 207 1.15 4.76 -23.37
C GLU A 207 0.36 3.82 -22.46
N GLU A 208 1.02 2.81 -21.91
CA GLU A 208 0.41 1.87 -20.97
C GLU A 208 0.02 2.56 -19.66
N GLU A 209 0.88 3.46 -19.14
CA GLU A 209 0.58 4.25 -17.93
C GLU A 209 -0.61 5.20 -18.12
N GLU A 210 -0.80 5.74 -19.34
CA GLU A 210 -2.00 6.53 -19.68
C GLU A 210 -3.26 5.66 -19.65
N GLU A 211 -3.20 4.42 -20.14
CA GLU A 211 -4.33 3.48 -20.10
C GLU A 211 -4.70 3.11 -18.66
N PHE A 212 -3.72 2.73 -17.83
CA PHE A 212 -3.96 2.47 -16.40
C PHE A 212 -4.58 3.68 -15.71
N LEU A 213 -4.12 4.89 -15.99
CA LEU A 213 -4.71 6.09 -15.41
C LEU A 213 -6.14 6.33 -15.91
N ALA A 214 -6.43 6.08 -17.19
CA ALA A 214 -7.76 6.22 -17.76
C ALA A 214 -8.76 5.30 -17.04
N ILE A 215 -8.39 4.03 -16.82
CA ILE A 215 -9.21 3.07 -16.07
C ILE A 215 -9.30 3.47 -14.60
N TYR A 216 -8.18 3.85 -13.96
CA TYR A 216 -8.20 4.28 -12.55
C TYR A 216 -9.15 5.47 -12.31
N ARG A 217 -9.25 6.40 -13.26
CA ARG A 217 -10.17 7.54 -13.18
C ARG A 217 -11.64 7.11 -13.13
N THR A 218 -12.02 6.02 -13.80
CA THR A 218 -13.42 5.52 -13.82
C THR A 218 -13.82 4.80 -12.53
N ILE A 219 -12.86 4.32 -11.73
CA ILE A 219 -13.15 3.61 -10.47
C ILE A 219 -13.91 4.51 -9.48
N PRO A 220 -15.14 4.15 -9.07
CA PRO A 220 -15.90 4.95 -8.11
C PRO A 220 -15.33 4.87 -6.69
N ARG A 221 -14.92 3.68 -6.26
CA ARG A 221 -14.40 3.39 -4.91
C ARG A 221 -12.88 3.21 -4.91
N LYS A 222 -12.17 4.30 -5.20
CA LYS A 222 -10.70 4.35 -5.18
C LYS A 222 -10.13 4.03 -3.78
N ASP A 223 -10.83 4.44 -2.73
CA ASP A 223 -10.55 4.08 -1.34
C ASP A 223 -10.56 2.56 -1.11
N LEU A 224 -11.57 1.85 -1.64
CA LEU A 224 -11.70 0.40 -1.49
C LEU A 224 -10.61 -0.32 -2.28
N LEU A 225 -10.33 0.12 -3.51
CA LEU A 225 -9.22 -0.41 -4.31
C LEU A 225 -7.88 -0.21 -3.61
N ALA A 226 -7.60 0.98 -3.09
CA ALA A 226 -6.38 1.27 -2.34
C ALA A 226 -6.27 0.43 -1.07
N LEU A 227 -7.39 0.20 -0.35
CA LEU A 227 -7.44 -0.71 0.79
C LEU A 227 -7.12 -2.16 0.40
N ALA A 228 -7.70 -2.63 -0.72
CA ALA A 228 -7.42 -3.96 -1.26
C ALA A 228 -5.95 -4.12 -1.62
N ILE A 229 -5.34 -3.14 -2.29
CA ILE A 229 -3.91 -3.16 -2.63
C ILE A 229 -3.05 -3.14 -1.36
N LEU A 230 -3.37 -2.31 -0.37
CA LEU A 230 -2.65 -2.24 0.90
C LEU A 230 -2.72 -3.57 1.68
N CYS A 231 -3.75 -4.38 1.45
CA CYS A 231 -4.00 -5.64 2.16
C CYS A 231 -3.85 -6.90 1.29
N HIS A 232 -3.45 -6.79 0.02
CA HIS A 232 -3.50 -7.91 -0.92
C HIS A 232 -2.70 -9.14 -0.45
N ASP A 233 -1.65 -8.87 0.32
CA ASP A 233 -0.72 -9.84 0.84
C ASP A 233 -0.79 -10.00 2.37
N ILE A 234 -1.89 -9.55 2.99
CA ILE A 234 -2.06 -9.54 4.46
C ILE A 234 -1.99 -10.95 5.09
N GLY A 235 -2.25 -12.00 4.29
CA GLY A 235 -2.13 -13.40 4.71
C GLY A 235 -0.69 -13.93 4.76
N LYS A 236 0.30 -13.18 4.26
CA LYS A 236 1.71 -13.65 4.24
C LYS A 236 2.21 -13.95 5.65
N GLY A 237 2.82 -15.11 5.80
CA GLY A 237 3.32 -15.60 7.09
C GLY A 237 2.36 -16.45 7.91
N LYS A 238 1.14 -16.69 7.41
CA LYS A 238 0.16 -17.59 8.05
C LYS A 238 0.10 -18.99 7.44
N GLY A 239 0.86 -19.26 6.39
CA GLY A 239 1.02 -20.59 5.79
C GLY A 239 0.77 -20.63 4.29
N HIS A 240 0.46 -21.82 3.77
CA HIS A 240 0.08 -22.01 2.37
C HIS A 240 -1.29 -21.37 2.10
N GLY A 241 -1.46 -20.81 0.90
CA GLY A 241 -2.71 -20.17 0.50
C GLY A 241 -2.91 -18.79 1.11
N HIS A 242 -1.87 -17.95 1.11
CA HIS A 242 -1.91 -16.62 1.72
C HIS A 242 -3.02 -15.73 1.16
N SER A 243 -3.37 -15.88 -0.12
CA SER A 243 -4.47 -15.12 -0.73
C SER A 243 -5.82 -15.47 -0.11
N ARG A 244 -6.13 -16.75 0.13
CA ARG A 244 -7.38 -17.19 0.79
C ARG A 244 -7.43 -16.76 2.25
N ILE A 245 -6.33 -16.94 2.98
CA ILE A 245 -6.21 -16.47 4.37
C ILE A 245 -6.35 -14.93 4.42
N GLY A 246 -5.78 -14.24 3.43
CA GLY A 246 -5.92 -12.80 3.26
C GLY A 246 -7.38 -12.40 3.05
N ALA A 247 -8.11 -13.14 2.22
CA ALA A 247 -9.53 -12.93 1.95
C ALA A 247 -10.38 -13.00 3.23
N GLU A 248 -10.19 -14.03 4.04
CA GLU A 248 -10.85 -14.16 5.35
C GLU A 248 -10.52 -12.99 6.29
N ILE A 249 -9.25 -12.59 6.33
CA ILE A 249 -8.79 -11.46 7.15
C ILE A 249 -9.46 -10.15 6.71
N VAL A 250 -9.46 -9.84 5.40
CA VAL A 250 -10.02 -8.58 4.93
C VAL A 250 -11.54 -8.54 5.02
N GLY A 251 -12.21 -9.69 5.03
CA GLY A 251 -13.61 -9.80 5.41
C GLY A 251 -13.87 -9.17 6.79
N HIS A 252 -13.13 -9.63 7.81
CA HIS A 252 -13.22 -9.08 9.17
C HIS A 252 -12.75 -7.62 9.27
N VAL A 253 -11.75 -7.21 8.49
CA VAL A 253 -11.32 -5.81 8.42
C VAL A 253 -12.47 -4.94 7.89
N GLY A 254 -13.13 -5.37 6.81
CA GLY A 254 -14.25 -4.66 6.20
C GLY A 254 -15.46 -4.56 7.13
N GLU A 255 -15.82 -5.65 7.81
CA GLU A 255 -16.86 -5.66 8.86
C GLU A 255 -16.52 -4.66 9.97
N ARG A 256 -15.27 -4.68 10.45
CA ARG A 256 -14.81 -3.79 11.51
C ARG A 256 -14.87 -2.32 11.08
N MET A 257 -14.56 -2.03 9.82
CA MET A 257 -14.65 -0.68 9.27
C MET A 257 -16.10 -0.23 8.99
N GLY A 258 -17.08 -1.14 9.02
CA GLY A 258 -18.48 -0.85 8.72
C GLY A 258 -18.77 -0.73 7.22
N LEU A 259 -18.01 -1.44 6.39
CA LEU A 259 -18.24 -1.51 4.94
C LEU A 259 -19.55 -2.28 4.64
N SER A 260 -20.18 -1.97 3.52
CA SER A 260 -21.38 -2.71 3.08
C SER A 260 -21.00 -4.13 2.63
N LEU A 261 -21.96 -5.06 2.64
CA LEU A 261 -21.72 -6.44 2.20
C LEU A 261 -21.15 -6.52 0.78
N SER A 262 -21.59 -5.64 -0.13
CA SER A 262 -21.07 -5.59 -1.50
C SER A 262 -19.62 -5.11 -1.54
N GLU A 263 -19.25 -4.14 -0.70
CA GLU A 263 -17.87 -3.63 -0.62
C GLU A 263 -16.93 -4.67 -0.02
N ILE A 264 -17.41 -5.41 0.99
CA ILE A 264 -16.67 -6.51 1.59
C ILE A 264 -16.45 -7.61 0.55
N ASP A 265 -17.48 -7.99 -0.21
CA ASP A 265 -17.36 -9.01 -1.26
C ASP A 265 -16.35 -8.61 -2.35
N ASP A 266 -16.34 -7.34 -2.78
CA ASP A 266 -15.32 -6.84 -3.71
C ASP A 266 -13.91 -6.82 -3.10
N LEU A 267 -13.77 -6.41 -1.84
CA LEU A 267 -12.49 -6.42 -1.12
C LEU A 267 -11.93 -7.85 -0.97
N VAL A 268 -12.77 -8.79 -0.54
CA VAL A 268 -12.44 -10.21 -0.40
C VAL A 268 -12.04 -10.79 -1.75
N PHE A 269 -12.81 -10.52 -2.81
CA PHE A 269 -12.49 -10.96 -4.17
C PHE A 269 -11.10 -10.47 -4.62
N LEU A 270 -10.82 -9.18 -4.46
CA LEU A 270 -9.55 -8.59 -4.90
C LEU A 270 -8.34 -9.21 -4.16
N VAL A 271 -8.46 -9.42 -2.86
CA VAL A 271 -7.40 -10.03 -2.06
C VAL A 271 -7.26 -11.53 -2.32
N GLU A 272 -8.36 -12.26 -2.51
CA GLU A 272 -8.28 -13.69 -2.84
C GLU A 272 -7.64 -13.93 -4.20
N HIS A 273 -7.96 -13.10 -5.18
CA HIS A 273 -7.58 -13.31 -6.57
C HIS A 273 -6.44 -12.40 -7.06
N HIS A 274 -5.71 -11.71 -6.18
CA HIS A 274 -4.66 -10.77 -6.59
C HIS A 274 -3.59 -11.36 -7.53
N LEU A 275 -3.30 -12.66 -7.42
CA LEU A 275 -2.36 -13.35 -8.31
C LEU A 275 -2.96 -13.87 -9.61
N LEU A 276 -4.30 -13.89 -9.73
CA LEU A 276 -5.01 -14.55 -10.82
C LEU A 276 -4.59 -13.99 -12.17
N MET A 277 -4.67 -12.66 -12.33
CA MET A 277 -4.41 -12.03 -13.62
C MET A 277 -2.93 -12.10 -14.03
N ALA A 278 -2.00 -11.97 -13.07
CA ALA A 278 -0.58 -12.16 -13.33
C ALA A 278 -0.27 -13.61 -13.76
N HIS A 279 -0.87 -14.61 -13.11
CA HIS A 279 -0.67 -16.01 -13.45
C HIS A 279 -1.26 -16.38 -14.83
N VAL A 280 -2.47 -15.90 -15.13
CA VAL A 280 -3.15 -16.20 -16.38
C VAL A 280 -2.44 -15.55 -17.56
N SER A 281 -2.07 -14.27 -17.45
CA SER A 281 -1.40 -13.56 -18.56
C SER A 281 0.02 -14.06 -18.85
N GLN A 282 0.78 -14.49 -17.82
CA GLN A 282 2.22 -14.78 -17.98
C GLN A 282 2.56 -16.26 -18.17
N ARG A 283 1.66 -17.19 -17.85
CA ARG A 283 1.99 -18.63 -17.81
C ARG A 283 1.14 -19.49 -18.75
N ARG A 284 0.27 -18.90 -19.55
CA ARG A 284 -0.74 -19.63 -20.32
C ARG A 284 -0.86 -19.09 -21.75
N ASP A 285 -1.40 -19.93 -22.63
CA ASP A 285 -1.69 -19.52 -24.00
C ASP A 285 -2.95 -18.64 -24.01
N MET A 286 -2.80 -17.36 -24.38
CA MET A 286 -3.90 -16.40 -24.48
C MET A 286 -4.81 -16.64 -25.70
N HIS A 287 -4.54 -17.68 -26.50
CA HIS A 287 -5.44 -18.16 -27.55
C HIS A 287 -6.40 -19.25 -27.05
N ASP A 288 -6.18 -19.79 -25.85
CA ASP A 288 -7.09 -20.75 -25.23
C ASP A 288 -8.38 -20.04 -24.77
N ILE A 289 -9.45 -20.27 -25.53
CA ILE A 289 -10.77 -19.70 -25.30
C ILE A 289 -11.35 -20.15 -23.95
N GLU A 290 -11.18 -21.42 -23.59
CA GLU A 290 -11.73 -21.98 -22.35
C GLU A 290 -11.08 -21.35 -21.13
N LEU A 291 -9.78 -21.06 -21.23
CA LEU A 291 -9.05 -20.34 -20.20
C LEU A 291 -9.57 -18.91 -20.01
N ILE A 292 -9.84 -18.17 -21.09
CA ILE A 292 -10.40 -16.82 -20.98
C ILE A 292 -11.81 -16.86 -20.38
N ILE A 293 -12.63 -17.84 -20.78
CA ILE A 293 -13.97 -18.03 -20.22
C ILE A 293 -13.87 -18.31 -18.72
N GLY A 294 -13.03 -19.26 -18.28
CA GLY A 294 -12.85 -19.57 -16.86
C GLY A 294 -12.33 -18.40 -16.03
N PHE A 295 -11.46 -17.56 -16.62
CA PHE A 295 -11.05 -16.30 -15.99
C PHE A 295 -12.23 -15.34 -15.81
N CYS A 296 -13.05 -15.15 -16.85
CA CYS A 296 -14.26 -14.32 -16.79
C CYS A 296 -15.31 -14.85 -15.81
N GLU A 297 -15.48 -16.17 -15.71
CA GLU A 297 -16.38 -16.79 -14.72
C GLU A 297 -15.95 -16.50 -13.28
N THR A 298 -14.64 -16.41 -13.05
CA THR A 298 -14.08 -16.03 -11.75
C THR A 298 -14.27 -14.55 -11.48
N VAL A 299 -13.93 -13.68 -12.45
CA VAL A 299 -13.98 -12.21 -12.31
C VAL A 299 -15.40 -11.66 -12.27
N LYS A 300 -16.32 -12.29 -13.01
CA LYS A 300 -17.77 -12.04 -13.09
C LYS A 300 -18.21 -10.70 -13.66
N THR A 301 -17.56 -9.59 -13.34
CA THR A 301 -18.02 -8.24 -13.73
C THR A 301 -16.90 -7.38 -14.32
N PRO A 302 -17.21 -6.47 -15.27
CA PRO A 302 -16.23 -5.51 -15.79
C PRO A 302 -15.61 -4.63 -14.68
N ALA A 303 -16.40 -4.25 -13.67
CA ALA A 303 -15.88 -3.46 -12.55
C ALA A 303 -14.80 -4.21 -11.74
N ARG A 304 -14.98 -5.51 -11.50
CA ARG A 304 -13.95 -6.35 -10.87
C ARG A 304 -12.74 -6.55 -11.75
N LEU A 305 -12.94 -6.67 -13.06
CA LEU A 305 -11.85 -6.77 -14.03
C LEU A 305 -10.96 -5.52 -13.98
N ASP A 306 -11.57 -4.33 -14.04
CA ASP A 306 -10.87 -3.05 -13.97
C ASP A 306 -10.05 -2.95 -12.67
N MET A 307 -10.67 -3.25 -11.52
CA MET A 307 -9.98 -3.21 -10.21
C MET A 307 -8.85 -4.25 -10.10
N LEU A 308 -9.06 -5.48 -10.57
CA LEU A 308 -8.04 -6.53 -10.54
C LEU A 308 -6.87 -6.22 -11.46
N TYR A 309 -7.13 -5.61 -12.62
CA TYR A 309 -6.09 -5.18 -13.56
C TYR A 309 -5.20 -4.09 -12.95
N LEU A 310 -5.82 -3.08 -12.34
CA LEU A 310 -5.11 -2.01 -11.64
C LEU A 310 -4.31 -2.52 -10.43
N LEU A 311 -4.89 -3.43 -9.63
CA LEU A 311 -4.19 -4.06 -8.50
C LEU A 311 -2.97 -4.84 -8.99
N THR A 312 -3.13 -5.64 -10.04
CA THR A 312 -2.05 -6.45 -10.62
C THR A 312 -0.89 -5.58 -11.12
N TYR A 313 -1.21 -4.47 -11.79
CA TYR A 313 -0.22 -3.48 -12.18
C TYR A 313 0.51 -2.90 -10.97
N ALA A 314 -0.24 -2.43 -9.97
CA ALA A 314 0.32 -1.81 -8.77
C ALA A 314 1.27 -2.75 -8.01
N ASP A 315 0.88 -4.01 -7.85
CA ASP A 315 1.72 -5.05 -7.24
C ASP A 315 3.01 -5.26 -8.04
N LEU A 316 2.92 -5.60 -9.33
CA LEU A 316 4.08 -5.87 -10.18
C LEU A 316 5.06 -4.68 -10.27
N ARG A 317 4.55 -3.43 -10.25
CA ARG A 317 5.38 -2.22 -10.20
C ARG A 317 6.10 -2.04 -8.87
N ALA A 318 5.52 -2.49 -7.78
CA ALA A 318 6.05 -2.31 -6.42
C ALA A 318 7.00 -3.42 -5.97
N VAL A 319 7.11 -4.54 -6.70
CA VAL A 319 8.04 -5.64 -6.37
C VAL A 319 9.51 -5.20 -6.53
N GLY A 320 9.86 -4.64 -7.68
CA GLY A 320 11.23 -4.22 -8.00
C GLY A 320 11.38 -3.67 -9.43
N PRO A 321 12.49 -2.97 -9.74
CA PRO A 321 12.68 -2.26 -11.01
C PRO A 321 12.64 -3.18 -12.24
N GLU A 322 13.18 -4.40 -12.12
CA GLU A 322 13.28 -5.38 -13.22
C GLU A 322 12.01 -6.24 -13.39
N VAL A 323 11.03 -6.11 -12.48
CA VAL A 323 9.85 -6.98 -12.48
C VAL A 323 8.82 -6.51 -13.48
N TRP A 324 8.60 -5.20 -13.60
CA TRP A 324 7.68 -4.65 -14.59
C TRP A 324 8.37 -4.41 -15.93
N SER A 325 7.79 -4.91 -17.01
CA SER A 325 8.32 -4.74 -18.36
C SER A 325 7.21 -4.49 -19.37
N GLN A 326 7.55 -3.90 -20.51
CA GLN A 326 6.61 -3.68 -21.61
C GLN A 326 5.97 -4.99 -22.10
N TRP A 327 6.74 -6.09 -22.12
CA TRP A 327 6.21 -7.41 -22.44
C TRP A 327 5.09 -7.83 -21.49
N LYS A 328 5.29 -7.67 -20.16
CA LYS A 328 4.23 -7.98 -19.18
C LYS A 328 3.03 -7.04 -19.31
N ALA A 329 3.25 -5.78 -19.65
CA ALA A 329 2.17 -4.83 -19.92
C ALA A 329 1.29 -5.33 -21.09
N MET A 330 1.92 -5.72 -22.20
CA MET A 330 1.22 -6.27 -23.37
C MET A 330 0.43 -7.53 -23.06
N LEU A 331 1.00 -8.48 -22.29
CA LEU A 331 0.30 -9.70 -21.88
C LEU A 331 -0.93 -9.40 -21.01
N LEU A 332 -0.81 -8.45 -20.08
CA LEU A 332 -1.94 -8.06 -19.23
C LEU A 332 -3.02 -7.34 -20.02
N LEU A 333 -2.64 -6.45 -20.94
CA LEU A 333 -3.55 -5.73 -21.82
C LEU A 333 -4.35 -6.71 -22.69
N GLU A 334 -3.67 -7.68 -23.33
CA GLU A 334 -4.33 -8.68 -24.17
C GLU A 334 -5.37 -9.48 -23.38
N LEU A 335 -5.04 -9.94 -22.16
CA LEU A 335 -6.01 -10.62 -21.30
C LEU A 335 -7.17 -9.71 -20.89
N TYR A 336 -6.86 -8.46 -20.51
CA TYR A 336 -7.86 -7.47 -20.11
C TYR A 336 -8.87 -7.19 -21.23
N GLU A 337 -8.41 -6.91 -22.46
CA GLU A 337 -9.30 -6.62 -23.59
C GLU A 337 -10.19 -7.81 -23.96
N LYS A 338 -9.62 -9.03 -23.99
CA LYS A 338 -10.40 -10.25 -24.27
C LYS A 338 -11.45 -10.48 -23.19
N ALA A 339 -11.06 -10.38 -21.92
CA ALA A 339 -11.98 -10.57 -20.81
C ALA A 339 -13.08 -9.50 -20.80
N LYS A 340 -12.72 -8.23 -21.03
CA LYS A 340 -13.67 -7.12 -21.07
C LYS A 340 -14.71 -7.32 -22.17
N ASN A 341 -14.27 -7.67 -23.38
CA ASN A 341 -15.18 -7.98 -24.48
C ASN A 341 -16.13 -9.15 -24.13
N VAL A 342 -15.65 -10.19 -23.44
CA VAL A 342 -16.52 -11.31 -22.99
C VAL A 342 -17.53 -10.85 -21.95
N LEU A 343 -17.10 -10.10 -20.94
CA LEU A 343 -17.97 -9.66 -19.85
C LEU A 343 -19.03 -8.65 -20.32
N GLU A 344 -18.75 -7.85 -21.35
CA GLU A 344 -19.68 -6.87 -21.90
C GLU A 344 -20.63 -7.47 -22.95
N THR A 345 -20.18 -8.43 -23.76
CA THR A 345 -20.95 -8.93 -24.92
C THR A 345 -21.43 -10.38 -24.79
N GLY A 346 -20.92 -11.13 -23.81
CA GLY A 346 -21.14 -12.57 -23.67
C GLY A 346 -20.48 -13.42 -24.77
N LYS A 347 -19.59 -12.85 -25.59
CA LYS A 347 -18.93 -13.55 -26.71
C LYS A 347 -17.45 -13.22 -26.77
N LEU A 348 -16.60 -14.20 -27.13
CA LEU A 348 -15.24 -13.93 -27.59
C LEU A 348 -15.29 -13.51 -29.06
N LYS A 349 -14.79 -12.32 -29.41
CA LYS A 349 -14.46 -12.03 -30.81
C LYS A 349 -13.36 -13.01 -31.24
N ARG A 350 -13.66 -13.87 -32.23
CA ARG A 350 -12.65 -14.77 -32.81
C ARG A 350 -11.56 -13.91 -33.49
N PRO A 351 -10.26 -14.10 -33.21
CA PRO A 351 -9.21 -13.23 -33.76
C PRO A 351 -8.96 -13.30 -35.29
N PHE A 352 -9.84 -13.89 -36.09
CA PHE A 352 -9.53 -14.20 -37.50
C PHE A 352 -10.51 -13.71 -38.58
N GLU A 353 -11.51 -12.88 -38.27
CA GLU A 353 -12.44 -12.41 -39.31
C GLU A 353 -12.18 -11.00 -39.87
N GLU A 354 -11.28 -10.20 -39.29
CA GLU A 354 -11.22 -8.75 -39.62
C GLU A 354 -10.01 -8.24 -40.45
N ARG A 355 -9.15 -9.11 -41.03
CA ARG A 355 -8.07 -8.63 -41.95
C ARG A 355 -7.93 -9.33 -43.30
N ALA A 356 -8.78 -10.29 -43.65
CA ALA A 356 -8.67 -11.02 -44.92
C ALA A 356 -9.57 -10.50 -46.07
N ARG A 357 -10.41 -9.47 -45.84
CA ARG A 357 -11.38 -8.98 -46.86
C ARG A 357 -11.14 -7.58 -47.43
N GLN A 358 -10.03 -6.92 -47.13
CA GLN A 358 -9.69 -5.60 -47.72
C GLN A 358 -8.42 -5.60 -48.59
N ARG A 359 -8.12 -6.73 -49.23
CA ARG A 359 -7.21 -6.78 -50.38
C ARG A 359 -7.84 -7.62 -51.50
N ARG A 360 -8.72 -7.00 -52.26
CA ARG A 360 -9.00 -7.36 -53.66
C ARG A 360 -9.14 -6.08 -54.46
#